data_AF-A0A3B8XTP6-F1
#
_entry.id   AF-A0A3B8XTP6-F1
#
_cell.length_a   1.000
_cell.length_b   1.000
_cell.length_c   1.000
_cell.angle_alpha   90.00
_cell.angle_beta   90.00
_cell.angle_gamma   90.00
#
_symmetry.space_group_name_H-M   'P 1'
#
loop_
_entity.id
_entity.type
_entity.pdbx_description
1 polymer ?
#
loop_
_entity_poly.entity_id
_entity_poly.type
_entity_poly.pdbx_seq_one_letter_code
_entity_poly.pdbx_strand_id
1 'polypeptide(L)' 'VSEGVHSATAVVALARKYDIEMPIAEAVAAIVTGKAKVDEAIATLLARPFRSEG' A
#
# COMPACT_ATOMS: atom_id res chain seq x y z
N VAL A 1 -5.17 19.86 -0.27
CA VAL A 1 -4.62 18.64 0.38
C VAL A 1 -5.51 17.48 -0.07
N SER A 2 -4.95 16.47 -0.74
CA SER A 2 -5.76 15.34 -1.24
C SER A 2 -6.11 14.40 -0.08
N GLU A 3 -7.40 14.15 0.12
CA GLU A 3 -7.94 13.30 1.20
C GLU A 3 -7.31 11.90 1.23
N GLY A 4 -6.87 11.41 0.07
CA GLY A 4 -6.21 10.11 -0.09
C GLY A 4 -4.90 9.95 0.70
N VAL A 5 -4.16 11.04 0.97
CA VAL A 5 -2.91 10.97 1.76
C VAL A 5 -3.19 10.54 3.20
N HIS A 6 -4.22 11.14 3.81
CA HIS A 6 -4.59 10.86 5.21
C HIS A 6 -5.28 9.51 5.34
N SER A 7 -6.21 9.19 4.44
CA SER A 7 -6.96 7.94 4.50
C SER A 7 -6.06 6.72 4.24
N ALA A 8 -5.21 6.76 3.21
CA ALA A 8 -4.32 5.64 2.91
C ALA A 8 -3.32 5.37 4.05
N THR A 9 -2.75 6.42 4.65
CA THR A 9 -1.84 6.26 5.79
C THR A 9 -2.55 5.77 7.05
N ALA A 10 -3.79 6.22 7.31
CA ALA A 10 -4.59 5.73 8.43
C ALA A 10 -4.97 4.25 8.30
N VAL A 11 -5.38 3.82 7.10
CA VAL A 11 -5.71 2.41 6.83
C VAL A 11 -4.49 1.52 7.00
N VAL A 12 -3.32 1.91 6.49
CA VAL A 12 -2.07 1.16 6.66
C VAL A 12 -1.67 1.10 8.14
N ALA A 13 -1.83 2.18 8.90
CA ALA A 13 -1.54 2.19 10.33
C ALA A 13 -2.46 1.23 11.11
N LEU A 14 -3.75 1.18 10.75
CA LEU A 14 -4.70 0.24 11.35
C LEU A 14 -4.38 -1.21 10.98
N ALA A 15 -4.07 -1.48 9.71
CA ALA A 15 -3.71 -2.81 9.24
C ALA A 15 -2.50 -3.37 9.98
N ARG A 16 -1.46 -2.55 10.19
CA ARG A 16 -0.27 -2.90 11.00
C ARG A 16 -0.60 -3.25 12.44
N LYS A 17 -1.58 -2.56 13.05
CA LYS A 17 -2.02 -2.85 14.42
C LYS A 17 -2.63 -4.26 14.54
N TYR A 18 -3.23 -4.76 13.48
CA TYR A 18 -3.86 -6.09 13.43
C TYR A 18 -3.05 -7.13 12.66
N ASP A 19 -1.80 -6.82 12.30
CA ASP A 19 -0.93 -7.69 11.49
C ASP A 19 -1.58 -8.12 10.16
N ILE A 20 -2.38 -7.22 9.57
CA ILE A 20 -3.05 -7.44 8.28
C ILE A 20 -2.18 -6.86 7.17
N GLU A 21 -1.79 -7.71 6.23
CA GLU A 21 -1.05 -7.28 5.04
C GLU A 21 -2.00 -6.58 4.04
N MET A 22 -1.71 -5.32 3.72
CA MET A 22 -2.52 -4.50 2.80
C MET A 22 -1.67 -3.94 1.65
N PRO A 23 -1.14 -4.79 0.76
CA PRO A 23 -0.09 -4.41 -0.19
C PRO A 23 -0.49 -3.28 -1.13
N ILE A 24 -1.76 -3.23 -1.55
CA ILE A 24 -2.28 -2.14 -2.40
C ILE A 24 -2.36 -0.82 -1.62
N ALA A 25 -2.90 -0.84 -0.39
CA ALA A 25 -3.01 0.37 0.42
C ALA A 25 -1.63 0.91 0.82
N GLU A 26 -0.67 0.01 1.08
CA GLU A 26 0.72 0.36 1.35
C GLU A 26 1.41 1.00 0.15
N ALA A 27 1.21 0.45 -1.06
CA ALA A 27 1.71 1.04 -2.29
C ALA A 27 1.13 2.44 -2.54
N VAL A 28 -0.18 2.60 -2.37
CA VAL A 28 -0.85 3.91 -2.50
C VAL A 28 -0.30 4.89 -1.47
N ALA A 29 -0.19 4.49 -0.20
CA ALA A 29 0.36 5.33 0.86
C ALA A 29 1.81 5.76 0.56
N ALA A 30 2.63 4.86 0.02
CA ALA A 30 4.00 5.17 -0.36
C ALA A 30 4.07 6.20 -1.51
N ILE A 31 3.23 6.06 -2.54
CA ILE A 31 3.18 7.00 -3.67
C ILE A 31 2.73 8.39 -3.21
N VAL A 32 1.61 8.48 -2.48
CA VAL A 32 1.03 9.78 -2.08
C VAL A 32 1.85 10.49 -1.01
N THR A 33 2.73 9.78 -0.30
CA THR A 33 3.71 10.37 0.64
C THR A 33 5.09 10.60 0.02
N GLY A 34 5.26 10.30 -1.27
CA GLY A 34 6.52 10.51 -2.01
C GLY A 34 7.63 9.51 -1.66
N LYS A 35 7.31 8.38 -1.04
CA LYS A 35 8.25 7.33 -0.63
C LYS A 35 8.52 6.29 -1.72
N ALA A 36 7.70 6.24 -2.77
CA ALA A 36 7.86 5.35 -3.91
C ALA A 36 7.34 6.03 -5.19
N LYS A 37 7.93 5.68 -6.33
CA LYS A 37 7.34 6.02 -7.65
C LYS A 37 6.26 5.03 -8.03
N VAL A 38 5.35 5.47 -8.91
CA VAL A 38 4.27 4.62 -9.43
C VAL A 38 4.84 3.36 -10.11
N ASP A 39 5.87 3.51 -10.94
CA ASP A 39 6.48 2.38 -11.66
C ASP A 39 7.11 1.35 -10.72
N GLU A 40 7.78 1.81 -9.66
CA GLU A 40 8.37 0.96 -8.61
C GLU A 40 7.29 0.20 -7.83
N ALA A 41 6.18 0.88 -7.51
CA ALA A 41 5.05 0.28 -6.83
C ALA A 41 4.39 -0.81 -7.68
N ILE A 42 4.20 -0.57 -8.98
CA ILE A 42 3.67 -1.57 -9.91
C ILE A 42 4.59 -2.79 -9.98
N ALA A 43 5.89 -2.58 -10.18
CA ALA A 43 6.86 -3.67 -10.26
C ALA A 43 6.87 -4.52 -8.97
N THR A 44 6.82 -3.87 -7.80
CA THR A 44 6.80 -4.54 -6.50
C THR A 44 5.52 -5.36 -6.30
N LEU A 45 4.36 -4.80 -6.67
CA LEU A 45 3.07 -5.51 -6.56
C LEU A 45 3.02 -6.74 -7.46
N LEU A 46 3.55 -6.65 -8.68
CA LEU A 46 3.61 -7.77 -9.63
C LEU A 46 4.64 -8.83 -9.26
N ALA A 47 5.71 -8.45 -8.55
CA ALA A 47 6.73 -9.38 -8.07
C ALA A 47 6.30 -10.19 -6.83
N ARG A 48 5.14 -9.85 -6.22
CA ARG A 48 4.65 -10.53 -5.03
C ARG A 48 4.33 -12.00 -5.35
N PRO A 49 4.76 -12.97 -4.51
CA PRO A 49 4.41 -14.37 -4.71
C PRO A 49 2.89 -14.53 -4.77
N PHE A 50 2.41 -15.27 -5.77
CA PHE A 50 0.99 -15.55 -5.95
C PHE A 50 0.44 -16.21 -4.68
N ARG A 51 -0.51 -15.54 -4.02
CA ARG A 51 -1.32 -16.14 -2.96
C ARG A 51 -2.53 -16.76 -3.63
N SER A 52 -2.82 -18.03 -3.33
CA SER A 52 -4.05 -18.66 -3.82
C SER A 52 -5.23 -17.85 -3.29
N GLU A 53 -6.06 -17.34 -4.19
CA GLU A 53 -7.35 -16.78 -3.81
C GLU A 53 -8.22 -17.97 -3.40
N GLY A 54 -8.61 -18.00 -2.12
CA GLY A 54 -9.51 -19.00 -1.55
C GLY A 54 -10.92 -18.46 -1.46
#